data_AF-A0A6I1KH41-F1
#
_entry.id   AF-A0A6I1KH41-F1
#
_cell.length_a   1.000
_cell.length_b   1.000
_cell.length_c   1.000
_cell.angle_alpha   90.00
_cell.angle_beta   90.00
_cell.angle_gamma   90.00
#
_symmetry.space_group_name_H-M   'P 1'
#
loop_
_entity.id
_entity.type
_entity.pdbx_description
1 polymer ?
#
loop_
_entity_poly.entity_id
_entity_poly.type
_entity_poly.pdbx_seq_one_letter_code
_entity_poly.pdbx_strand_id
1 'polypeptide(L)'
;MKCRAANDILRSDFQMRFPLPASRFYHTPSAVSNRLTMGTIHITILPMQDYPYVVTISSEKGGVGKTTLATNLAIFLKALNEDLPVSIFSFDNHFTVDKMFEIKGQKLKGNVADLLLETPGSELLHTGQYGVNYIPSSTALTDLKHSIKMPMLLARLLALSQIPGILIIDTRPDLDALTENALYAADRVIIPVKDMASLENCRNIFELFDRRGLDKKSLALIPCLIDSRIKYEGMFRDQRTLLKSYAINRGYRCLDVHISKSPKVESLNTNPAGRVYPVLTHARGTDVHGQFFRLASLVTEEMEKTAEPRSLLFRQWLTAENGRKKEAFFARLTGLKPDCLFCKRPLLKEPTGTASYYFETSDGGASGFLEEECFFGFLLSSIYNLDNGFTADDPTWHILKDSTKESSFVFRPMENGNGAEVEFSQFDLKGSRQSKKHYKLREYEGGLLSRERSKLFTLMSETLAGFGESLRDGFLFVHPVNPQEPEAILLEENYRNFNRLKKHIGEQIGDREA
;
A
#
# COMPACT_ATOMS: atom_id res chain seq x y z
N MET A 1 43.57 8.50 -11.25
CA MET A 1 42.98 9.10 -12.48
C MET A 1 41.96 8.10 -13.01
N LYS A 2 40.65 8.31 -12.77
CA LYS A 2 39.63 8.79 -13.76
C LYS A 2 39.56 7.87 -15.00
N CYS A 3 38.45 7.27 -15.44
CA CYS A 3 37.00 7.53 -15.40
C CYS A 3 36.24 6.18 -15.48
N ARG A 4 35.11 5.91 -14.80
CA ARG A 4 33.73 6.43 -14.95
C ARG A 4 33.12 6.24 -16.34
N ALA A 5 32.21 5.27 -16.49
CA ALA A 5 30.88 5.39 -17.10
C ALA A 5 30.31 4.00 -17.43
N ALA A 6 29.51 3.42 -16.53
CA ALA A 6 28.53 2.35 -16.81
C ALA A 6 27.82 1.96 -15.50
N ASN A 7 26.92 2.79 -14.95
CA ASN A 7 26.03 2.33 -13.87
C ASN A 7 24.78 3.22 -13.58
N ASP A 8 24.18 3.85 -14.59
CA ASP A 8 23.06 4.80 -14.39
C ASP A 8 21.71 4.36 -15.00
N ILE A 9 21.37 3.06 -15.04
CA ILE A 9 20.06 2.60 -15.57
C ILE A 9 19.19 1.79 -14.56
N LEU A 10 19.61 1.63 -13.30
CA LEU A 10 18.82 0.87 -12.30
C LEU A 10 18.60 1.62 -10.97
N ARG A 11 18.54 2.96 -11.01
CA ARG A 11 18.27 3.80 -9.82
C ARG A 11 17.12 4.79 -10.04
N SER A 12 15.96 4.28 -10.39
CA SER A 12 14.72 5.07 -10.29
C SER A 12 13.53 4.14 -10.20
N ASP A 13 13.31 3.55 -9.03
CA ASP A 13 11.97 3.24 -8.50
C ASP A 13 12.14 2.63 -7.10
N PHE A 14 11.31 3.07 -6.15
CA PHE A 14 11.29 2.68 -4.73
C PHE A 14 12.38 3.27 -3.80
N GLN A 15 12.46 4.59 -3.71
CA GLN A 15 12.77 5.29 -2.44
C GLN A 15 11.55 6.09 -1.99
N MET A 16 10.51 5.43 -1.50
CA MET A 16 9.53 6.12 -0.66
C MET A 16 10.13 6.31 0.73
N ARG A 17 10.84 7.44 0.92
CA ARG A 17 11.04 7.98 2.26
C ARG A 17 9.68 8.48 2.73
N PHE A 18 9.13 7.87 3.78
CA PHE A 18 8.00 8.46 4.49
C PHE A 18 8.41 9.86 4.94
N PRO A 19 7.67 10.92 4.57
CA PRO A 19 7.83 12.19 5.23
C PRO A 19 7.31 12.02 6.67
N LEU A 20 8.23 11.93 7.63
CA LEU A 20 7.89 12.18 9.03
C LEU A 20 7.37 13.62 9.10
N PRO A 21 6.18 13.88 9.66
CA PRO A 21 5.68 15.24 9.76
C PRO A 21 6.62 16.04 10.66
N ALA A 22 7.18 17.11 10.11
CA ALA A 22 7.75 18.18 10.91
C ALA A 22 6.64 18.73 11.81
N SER A 23 6.93 18.88 13.10
CA SER A 23 6.04 19.44 14.10
C SER A 23 5.43 20.77 13.64
N ARG A 24 4.20 20.73 13.14
CA ARG A 24 3.37 21.91 12.87
C ARG A 24 2.12 21.81 13.72
N PHE A 25 1.98 22.80 14.60
CA PHE A 25 0.80 23.06 15.40
C PHE A 25 -0.39 23.26 14.46
N TYR A 26 -1.33 22.31 14.45
CA TYR A 26 -2.65 22.54 13.87
C TYR A 26 -3.59 23.03 14.97
N HIS A 27 -4.07 24.27 14.81
CA HIS A 27 -5.16 24.82 15.60
C HIS A 27 -6.44 24.02 15.35
N THR A 28 -7.03 23.47 16.41
CA THR A 28 -8.37 22.88 16.40
C THR A 28 -9.44 23.97 16.52
N PRO A 29 -10.60 23.85 15.84
CA PRO A 29 -11.73 24.75 16.10
C PRO A 29 -12.43 24.37 17.41
N SER A 30 -12.79 25.40 18.17
CA SER A 30 -13.44 25.36 19.48
C SER A 30 -14.80 24.66 19.47
N ALA A 31 -14.94 23.59 20.26
CA ALA A 31 -16.24 23.08 20.68
C ALA A 31 -16.73 23.83 21.93
N VAL A 32 -18.00 24.24 21.89
CA VAL A 32 -18.68 25.09 22.86
C VAL A 32 -18.81 24.42 24.23
N SER A 33 -18.55 25.22 25.26
CA SER A 33 -18.60 24.89 26.68
C SER A 33 -20.03 24.70 27.20
N ASN A 34 -20.23 23.69 28.05
CA ASN A 34 -21.15 23.78 29.19
C ASN A 34 -20.51 23.13 30.43
N ARG A 35 -20.57 23.83 31.57
CA ARG A 35 -19.97 23.47 32.87
C ARG A 35 -21.01 22.92 33.86
N LEU A 36 -20.45 22.25 34.88
CA LEU A 36 -20.92 21.87 36.24
C LEU A 36 -21.27 20.37 36.36
N THR A 37 -20.74 19.54 37.28
CA THR A 37 -19.80 19.69 38.42
C THR A 37 -19.33 18.30 38.90
N MET A 38 -18.14 18.29 39.52
CA MET A 38 -17.55 17.32 40.49
C MET A 38 -17.23 15.88 40.07
N GLY A 39 -15.92 15.60 40.04
CA GLY A 39 -15.36 14.49 40.79
C GLY A 39 -15.15 13.16 40.05
N THR A 40 -14.42 13.16 38.92
CA THR A 40 -13.76 11.93 38.45
C THR A 40 -12.56 12.32 37.61
N ILE A 41 -11.39 11.75 37.91
CA ILE A 41 -10.20 11.86 37.06
C ILE A 41 -10.55 11.10 35.77
N HIS A 42 -11.00 11.81 34.74
CA HIS A 42 -11.09 11.24 33.40
C HIS A 42 -9.66 11.08 32.86
N ILE A 43 -9.12 9.87 32.98
CA ILE A 43 -8.07 9.42 32.07
C ILE A 43 -8.69 9.52 30.68
N THR A 44 -8.29 10.52 29.91
CA THR A 44 -8.68 10.67 28.51
C THR A 44 -8.05 9.49 27.78
N ILE A 45 -8.82 8.43 27.55
CA ILE A 45 -8.39 7.30 26.72
C ILE A 45 -8.28 7.87 25.29
N LEU A 46 -7.04 8.09 24.88
CA LEU A 46 -6.61 8.61 23.58
C LEU A 46 -7.09 7.70 22.42
N PRO A 47 -7.08 8.17 21.16
CA PRO A 47 -7.64 7.53 19.94
C PRO A 47 -7.11 6.12 19.56
N MET A 48 -6.46 5.40 20.47
CA MET A 48 -5.92 4.04 20.31
C MET A 48 -6.97 2.92 20.43
N GLN A 49 -8.26 3.24 20.64
CA GLN A 49 -9.29 2.20 20.83
C GLN A 49 -9.41 1.24 19.65
N ASP A 50 -9.01 1.63 18.44
CA ASP A 50 -9.15 0.79 17.24
C ASP A 50 -7.81 0.46 16.55
N TYR A 51 -6.68 0.89 17.11
CA TYR A 51 -5.36 0.76 16.47
C TYR A 51 -4.36 0.11 17.43
N PRO A 52 -3.84 -1.08 17.13
CA PRO A 52 -3.01 -1.79 18.07
C PRO A 52 -1.60 -1.20 18.10
N TYR A 53 -1.00 -1.17 19.29
CA TYR A 53 0.45 -1.09 19.45
C TYR A 53 1.06 -2.47 19.21
N VAL A 54 1.86 -2.59 18.15
CA VAL A 54 2.33 -3.88 17.64
C VAL A 54 3.72 -4.21 18.18
N VAL A 55 3.81 -5.32 18.91
CA VAL A 55 5.05 -5.87 19.45
C VAL A 55 5.40 -7.16 18.71
N THR A 56 6.41 -7.11 17.85
CA THR A 56 6.87 -8.28 17.09
C THR A 56 8.04 -8.94 17.81
N ILE A 57 7.93 -10.23 18.12
CA ILE A 57 9.03 -11.04 18.65
C ILE A 57 9.67 -11.79 17.49
N SER A 58 10.88 -11.40 17.10
CA SER A 58 11.53 -11.95 15.91
C SER A 58 13.02 -12.23 16.11
N SER A 59 13.49 -13.34 15.55
CA SER A 59 14.88 -13.76 15.56
C SER A 59 15.07 -14.88 14.55
N GLU A 60 16.09 -14.75 13.71
CA GLU A 60 16.46 -15.74 12.69
C GLU A 60 17.05 -17.03 13.27
N LYS A 61 17.28 -17.07 14.58
CA LYS A 61 17.74 -18.29 15.24
C LYS A 61 16.57 -19.04 15.89
N GLY A 62 16.48 -20.33 15.62
CA GLY A 62 15.60 -21.25 16.35
C GLY A 62 16.04 -21.42 17.81
N GLY A 63 15.09 -21.69 18.71
CA GLY A 63 15.42 -22.06 20.10
C GLY A 63 15.98 -20.94 21.00
N VAL A 64 15.81 -19.67 20.62
CA VAL A 64 16.18 -18.50 21.46
C VAL A 64 15.07 -18.08 22.44
N GLY A 65 13.91 -18.76 22.39
CA GLY A 65 12.77 -18.49 23.28
C GLY A 65 11.72 -17.51 22.74
N LYS A 66 11.60 -17.32 21.42
CA LYS A 66 10.62 -16.40 20.80
C LYS A 66 9.19 -16.63 21.29
N THR A 67 8.63 -17.81 21.06
CA THR A 67 7.24 -18.10 21.43
C THR A 67 7.02 -18.10 22.94
N THR A 68 8.01 -18.56 23.73
CA THR A 68 7.96 -18.47 25.20
C THR A 68 7.92 -17.01 25.66
N LEU A 69 8.71 -16.15 25.04
CA LEU A 69 8.73 -14.72 25.32
C LEU A 69 7.40 -14.07 24.92
N ALA A 70 6.90 -14.33 23.71
CA ALA A 70 5.65 -13.78 23.19
C ALA A 70 4.44 -14.15 24.05
N THR A 71 4.25 -15.44 24.31
CA THR A 71 3.11 -15.97 25.09
C THR A 71 3.13 -15.47 26.54
N ASN A 72 4.27 -15.51 27.21
CA ASN A 72 4.36 -15.04 28.59
C ASN A 72 4.29 -13.51 28.68
N LEU A 73 4.87 -12.76 27.73
CA LEU A 73 4.70 -11.32 27.69
C LEU A 73 3.21 -10.94 27.62
N ALA A 74 2.43 -11.60 26.76
CA ALA A 74 0.98 -11.35 26.65
C ALA A 74 0.26 -11.56 28.00
N ILE A 75 0.57 -12.66 28.68
CA ILE A 75 -0.05 -13.02 29.96
C ILE A 75 0.35 -12.04 31.08
N PHE A 76 1.61 -11.62 31.12
CA PHE A 76 2.07 -10.65 32.11
C PHE A 76 1.52 -9.24 31.84
N LEU A 77 1.39 -8.82 30.57
CA LEU A 77 0.72 -7.56 30.23
C LEU A 77 -0.72 -7.54 30.72
N LYS A 78 -1.46 -8.63 30.47
CA LYS A 78 -2.85 -8.77 30.94
C LYS A 78 -2.95 -8.81 32.47
N ALA A 79 -1.99 -9.44 33.13
CA ALA A 79 -1.94 -9.50 34.59
C ALA A 79 -1.57 -8.16 35.25
N LEU A 80 -0.80 -7.31 34.57
CA LEU A 80 -0.46 -5.96 35.04
C LEU A 80 -1.65 -5.00 34.96
N ASN A 81 -2.48 -5.15 33.93
CA ASN A 81 -3.67 -4.33 33.72
C ASN A 81 -4.79 -5.19 33.13
N GLU A 82 -5.76 -5.55 33.97
CA GLU A 82 -6.88 -6.41 33.59
C GLU A 82 -7.78 -5.76 32.52
N ASP A 83 -7.85 -4.44 32.45
CA ASP A 83 -8.66 -3.73 31.46
C ASP A 83 -7.94 -3.55 30.12
N LEU A 84 -6.61 -3.79 30.07
CA LEU A 84 -5.83 -3.67 28.84
C LEU A 84 -6.19 -4.81 27.87
N PRO A 85 -6.66 -4.50 26.64
CA PRO A 85 -6.80 -5.50 25.60
C PRO A 85 -5.41 -5.96 25.15
N VAL A 86 -5.17 -7.27 25.24
CA VAL A 86 -3.93 -7.89 24.78
C VAL A 86 -4.31 -9.03 23.84
N SER A 87 -3.77 -8.98 22.63
CA SER A 87 -4.00 -9.96 21.57
C SER A 87 -2.69 -10.57 21.10
N ILE A 88 -2.70 -11.82 20.66
CA ILE A 88 -1.52 -12.49 20.11
C ILE A 88 -1.86 -13.40 18.93
N PHE A 89 -0.96 -13.48 17.95
CA PHE A 89 -0.97 -14.56 16.96
C PHE A 89 0.47 -14.98 16.60
N SER A 90 0.59 -16.13 15.93
CA SER A 90 1.87 -16.64 15.46
C SER A 90 1.87 -16.83 13.94
N PHE A 91 3.00 -16.51 13.32
CA PHE A 91 3.33 -16.96 11.97
C PHE A 91 4.12 -18.28 11.97
N ASP A 92 4.34 -18.89 13.12
CA ASP A 92 4.96 -20.21 13.23
C ASP A 92 3.89 -21.31 13.27
N ASN A 93 4.12 -22.40 12.51
CA ASN A 93 3.19 -23.52 12.39
C ASN A 93 3.32 -24.54 13.54
N HIS A 94 3.97 -24.16 14.65
CA HIS A 94 4.13 -25.03 15.83
C HIS A 94 2.93 -25.02 16.80
N PHE A 95 1.91 -24.16 16.55
CA PHE A 95 0.65 -24.09 17.33
C PHE A 95 0.84 -23.93 18.85
N THR A 96 1.97 -23.38 19.29
CA THR A 96 2.24 -23.21 20.73
C THR A 96 1.41 -22.07 21.32
N VAL A 97 1.10 -21.03 20.53
CA VAL A 97 0.16 -19.97 20.91
C VAL A 97 -1.23 -20.56 21.15
N ASP A 98 -1.75 -21.35 20.22
CA ASP A 98 -3.05 -22.02 20.34
C ASP A 98 -3.09 -22.91 21.58
N LYS A 99 -2.08 -23.78 21.79
CA LYS A 99 -2.01 -24.65 22.98
C LYS A 99 -1.94 -23.89 24.31
N MET A 100 -1.47 -22.64 24.32
CA MET A 100 -1.42 -21.79 25.51
C MET A 100 -2.78 -21.13 25.79
N PHE A 101 -3.47 -20.66 24.74
CA PHE A 101 -4.62 -19.77 24.88
C PHE A 101 -5.98 -20.39 24.53
N GLU A 102 -6.03 -21.56 23.91
CA GLU A 102 -7.29 -22.18 23.52
C GLU A 102 -8.21 -22.47 24.74
N ILE A 103 -9.48 -22.12 24.58
CA ILE A 103 -10.56 -22.54 25.48
C ILE A 103 -11.32 -23.67 24.79
N LYS A 104 -11.28 -24.87 25.37
CA LYS A 104 -11.93 -26.06 24.80
C LYS A 104 -13.43 -25.81 24.55
N GLY A 105 -13.89 -26.16 23.36
CA GLY A 105 -15.29 -26.03 22.96
C GLY A 105 -15.66 -24.65 22.38
N GLN A 106 -14.70 -23.72 22.27
CA GLN A 106 -14.93 -22.45 21.59
C GLN A 106 -15.07 -22.67 20.08
N LYS A 107 -16.11 -22.08 19.48
CA LYS A 107 -16.28 -22.07 18.02
C LYS A 107 -15.37 -21.01 17.41
N LEU A 108 -14.36 -21.45 16.67
CA LEU A 108 -13.44 -20.55 15.96
C LEU A 108 -14.13 -19.92 14.74
N LYS A 109 -13.87 -18.63 14.49
CA LYS A 109 -14.45 -17.84 13.39
C LYS A 109 -13.53 -17.75 12.19
N GLY A 110 -12.24 -17.99 12.40
CA GLY A 110 -11.19 -17.96 11.40
C GLY A 110 -9.82 -18.08 12.08
N ASN A 111 -8.77 -17.80 11.32
CA ASN A 111 -7.39 -17.93 11.73
C ASN A 111 -6.52 -16.85 11.06
N VAL A 112 -5.23 -16.87 11.37
CA VAL A 112 -4.26 -15.88 10.85
C VAL A 112 -4.11 -15.89 9.33
N ALA A 113 -4.46 -16.98 8.63
CA ALA A 113 -4.52 -16.98 7.17
C ALA A 113 -5.68 -16.11 6.66
N ASP A 114 -6.84 -16.14 7.34
CA ASP A 114 -8.00 -15.33 6.98
C ASP A 114 -7.72 -13.82 7.15
N LEU A 115 -6.89 -13.46 8.14
CA LEU A 115 -6.38 -12.09 8.30
C LEU A 115 -5.60 -11.65 7.06
N LEU A 116 -4.69 -12.51 6.59
CA LEU A 116 -3.88 -12.25 5.39
C LEU A 116 -4.70 -12.25 4.09
N LEU A 117 -5.89 -12.86 4.14
CA LEU A 117 -6.92 -12.83 3.09
C LEU A 117 -7.94 -11.71 3.30
N GLU A 118 -7.53 -10.64 3.97
CA GLU A 118 -8.28 -9.39 4.12
C GLU A 118 -9.53 -9.45 5.01
N THR A 119 -9.71 -10.51 5.81
CA THR A 119 -10.73 -10.52 6.88
C THR A 119 -10.32 -9.56 8.01
N PRO A 120 -11.23 -8.68 8.49
CA PRO A 120 -10.91 -7.77 9.59
C PRO A 120 -10.45 -8.52 10.85
N GLY A 121 -9.31 -8.10 11.41
CA GLY A 121 -8.72 -8.81 12.55
C GLY A 121 -9.60 -8.85 13.80
N SER A 122 -10.43 -7.82 14.04
CA SER A 122 -11.42 -7.78 15.13
C SER A 122 -12.44 -8.93 15.05
N GLU A 123 -12.78 -9.39 13.84
CA GLU A 123 -13.70 -10.51 13.62
C GLU A 123 -13.06 -11.87 13.93
N LEU A 124 -11.73 -11.93 13.84
CA LEU A 124 -10.92 -13.13 14.04
C LEU A 124 -10.43 -13.30 15.48
N LEU A 125 -10.63 -12.29 16.34
CA LEU A 125 -10.21 -12.37 17.75
C LEU A 125 -11.08 -13.34 18.54
N HIS A 126 -10.41 -14.22 19.26
CA HIS A 126 -11.00 -15.13 20.22
C HIS A 126 -10.50 -14.82 21.62
N THR A 127 -11.41 -14.78 22.60
CA THR A 127 -11.02 -14.75 24.01
C THR A 127 -10.33 -16.06 24.35
N GLY A 128 -9.08 -15.98 24.79
CA GLY A 128 -8.27 -17.11 25.21
C GLY A 128 -8.10 -17.20 26.73
N GLN A 129 -7.36 -18.22 27.15
CA GLN A 129 -6.96 -18.41 28.55
C GLN A 129 -6.25 -17.15 29.09
N TYR A 130 -6.34 -16.95 30.41
CA TYR A 130 -5.70 -15.83 31.11
C TYR A 130 -6.18 -14.43 30.68
N GLY A 131 -7.34 -14.34 30.00
CA GLY A 131 -7.90 -13.08 29.52
C GLY A 131 -7.18 -12.48 28.30
N VAL A 132 -6.23 -13.22 27.71
CA VAL A 132 -5.51 -12.81 26.50
C VAL A 132 -6.31 -13.24 25.28
N ASN A 133 -6.59 -12.31 24.38
CA ASN A 133 -7.20 -12.63 23.10
C ASN A 133 -6.15 -13.25 22.15
N TYR A 134 -6.58 -14.09 21.23
CA TYR A 134 -5.69 -14.62 20.21
C TYR A 134 -6.40 -14.82 18.87
N ILE A 135 -5.62 -14.80 17.79
CA ILE A 135 -6.07 -15.27 16.48
C ILE A 135 -5.45 -16.65 16.28
N PRO A 136 -6.25 -17.71 16.02
CA PRO A 136 -5.74 -19.05 15.82
C PRO A 136 -4.67 -19.13 14.71
N SER A 137 -3.67 -20.00 14.91
CA SER A 137 -2.63 -20.23 13.90
C SER A 137 -3.19 -21.04 12.73
N SER A 138 -2.47 -21.06 11.60
CA SER A 138 -2.92 -21.73 10.37
C SER A 138 -1.80 -22.48 9.68
N THR A 139 -2.06 -23.72 9.25
CA THR A 139 -1.13 -24.49 8.41
C THR A 139 -1.00 -23.90 7.00
N ALA A 140 -2.00 -23.14 6.54
CA ALA A 140 -2.05 -22.54 5.20
C ALA A 140 -1.03 -21.40 5.00
N LEU A 141 -0.37 -20.94 6.07
CA LEU A 141 0.65 -19.88 5.98
C LEU A 141 1.83 -20.24 5.07
N THR A 142 2.14 -21.54 4.94
CA THR A 142 3.22 -22.00 4.05
C THR A 142 2.91 -21.72 2.59
N ASP A 143 1.65 -21.84 2.18
CA ASP A 143 1.22 -21.63 0.80
C ASP A 143 1.02 -20.13 0.54
N LEU A 144 0.40 -19.42 1.49
CA LEU A 144 0.13 -17.99 1.39
C LEU A 144 1.40 -17.14 1.33
N LYS A 145 2.53 -17.58 1.88
CA LYS A 145 3.77 -16.78 1.84
C LYS A 145 4.20 -16.46 0.40
N HIS A 146 3.86 -17.31 -0.58
CA HIS A 146 4.20 -17.11 -1.98
C HIS A 146 3.30 -16.09 -2.70
N SER A 147 2.09 -15.84 -2.18
CA SER A 147 1.18 -14.81 -2.72
C SER A 147 1.46 -13.42 -2.13
N ILE A 148 2.13 -13.34 -0.97
CA ILE A 148 2.49 -12.08 -0.32
C ILE A 148 3.68 -11.43 -1.03
N LYS A 149 3.37 -10.50 -1.95
CA LYS A 149 4.38 -9.74 -2.71
C LYS A 149 4.79 -8.43 -2.05
N MET A 150 3.94 -7.90 -1.16
CA MET A 150 4.12 -6.58 -0.56
C MET A 150 4.57 -6.70 0.91
N PRO A 151 5.67 -6.04 1.32
CA PRO A 151 6.13 -6.02 2.71
C PRO A 151 5.21 -5.27 3.68
N MET A 152 4.26 -4.51 3.14
CA MET A 152 3.36 -3.61 3.90
C MET A 152 1.95 -4.17 4.04
N LEU A 153 1.69 -5.38 3.54
CA LEU A 153 0.36 -5.98 3.54
C LEU A 153 -0.20 -6.04 4.96
N LEU A 154 0.56 -6.57 5.92
CA LEU A 154 0.10 -6.68 7.29
C LEU A 154 -0.14 -5.32 7.94
N ALA A 155 0.71 -4.32 7.68
CA ALA A 155 0.51 -2.97 8.20
C ALA A 155 -0.81 -2.36 7.69
N ARG A 156 -1.12 -2.56 6.40
CA ARG A 156 -2.41 -2.18 5.81
C ARG A 156 -3.58 -2.89 6.48
N LEU A 157 -3.46 -4.20 6.68
CA LEU A 157 -4.51 -5.01 7.31
C LEU A 157 -4.76 -4.57 8.76
N LEU A 158 -3.70 -4.33 9.53
CA LEU A 158 -3.81 -3.87 10.91
C LEU A 158 -4.34 -2.43 11.03
N ALA A 159 -4.10 -1.58 10.02
CA ALA A 159 -4.72 -0.26 9.94
C ALA A 159 -6.25 -0.30 9.70
N LEU A 160 -6.77 -1.46 9.27
CA LEU A 160 -8.18 -1.71 8.98
C LEU A 160 -8.81 -2.72 9.95
N SER A 161 -8.01 -3.33 10.84
CA SER A 161 -8.43 -4.49 11.62
C SER A 161 -9.27 -4.17 12.84
N GLN A 162 -9.27 -2.92 13.31
CA GLN A 162 -9.95 -2.51 14.55
C GLN A 162 -9.53 -3.34 15.78
N ILE A 163 -8.27 -3.81 15.82
CA ILE A 163 -7.73 -4.52 16.97
C ILE A 163 -7.31 -3.49 18.03
N PRO A 164 -7.87 -3.51 19.25
CA PRO A 164 -7.49 -2.58 20.32
C PRO A 164 -6.20 -3.01 21.04
N GLY A 165 -5.57 -2.05 21.73
CA GLY A 165 -4.58 -2.32 22.77
C GLY A 165 -3.24 -2.82 22.24
N ILE A 166 -2.69 -3.88 22.86
CA ILE A 166 -1.40 -4.45 22.45
C ILE A 166 -1.62 -5.70 21.60
N LEU A 167 -0.99 -5.74 20.43
CA LEU A 167 -0.93 -6.93 19.58
C LEU A 167 0.49 -7.49 19.55
N ILE A 168 0.64 -8.73 20.00
CA ILE A 168 1.91 -9.46 19.95
C ILE A 168 1.94 -10.37 18.71
N ILE A 169 3.03 -10.31 17.97
CA ILE A 169 3.27 -11.17 16.79
C ILE A 169 4.48 -12.06 17.09
N ASP A 170 4.25 -13.37 17.15
CA ASP A 170 5.31 -14.38 17.25
C ASP A 170 5.74 -14.84 15.85
N THR A 171 7.01 -14.72 15.50
CA THR A 171 7.50 -15.08 14.16
C THR A 171 8.21 -16.43 14.13
N ARG A 172 8.22 -17.06 12.95
CA ARG A 172 9.11 -18.18 12.60
C ARG A 172 10.59 -17.75 12.56
N PRO A 173 11.56 -18.68 12.57
CA PRO A 173 12.99 -18.34 12.45
C PRO A 173 13.42 -17.93 11.04
N ASP A 174 12.56 -18.02 10.03
CA ASP A 174 12.89 -17.62 8.67
C ASP A 174 12.59 -16.13 8.44
N LEU A 175 13.53 -15.40 7.84
CA LEU A 175 13.31 -14.03 7.37
C LEU A 175 12.62 -14.05 5.99
N ASP A 176 11.38 -14.52 5.96
CA ASP A 176 10.54 -14.62 4.76
C ASP A 176 9.53 -13.45 4.67
N ALA A 177 8.67 -13.46 3.64
CA ALA A 177 7.67 -12.42 3.42
C ALA A 177 6.72 -12.21 4.61
N LEU A 178 6.41 -13.24 5.40
CA LEU A 178 5.56 -13.12 6.59
C LEU A 178 6.31 -12.42 7.72
N THR A 179 7.55 -12.84 7.99
CA THR A 179 8.41 -12.20 9.00
C THR A 179 8.72 -10.75 8.61
N GLU A 180 9.00 -10.46 7.34
CA GLU A 180 9.18 -9.08 6.86
C GLU A 180 7.94 -8.22 7.09
N ASN A 181 6.74 -8.75 6.84
CA ASN A 181 5.48 -8.05 7.10
C ASN A 181 5.26 -7.79 8.60
N ALA A 182 5.57 -8.75 9.47
CA ALA A 182 5.52 -8.57 10.93
C ALA A 182 6.47 -7.47 11.41
N LEU A 183 7.68 -7.43 10.86
CA LEU A 183 8.69 -6.42 11.18
C LEU A 183 8.28 -5.03 10.69
N TYR A 184 7.67 -4.94 9.51
CA TYR A 184 7.20 -3.69 8.94
C TYR A 184 6.04 -3.09 9.75
N ALA A 185 5.12 -3.94 10.23
CA ALA A 185 3.96 -3.51 11.00
C ALA A 185 4.28 -3.13 12.46
N ALA A 186 5.45 -3.52 12.99
CA ALA A 186 5.79 -3.37 14.40
C ALA A 186 6.08 -1.92 14.82
N ASP A 187 5.53 -1.53 15.97
CA ASP A 187 5.97 -0.38 16.76
C ASP A 187 7.25 -0.68 17.53
N ARG A 188 7.34 -1.91 18.05
CA ARG A 188 8.49 -2.46 18.78
C ARG A 188 8.82 -3.85 18.25
N VAL A 189 10.07 -4.06 17.88
CA VAL A 189 10.60 -5.40 17.60
C VAL A 189 11.51 -5.81 18.76
N ILE A 190 11.18 -6.90 19.42
CA ILE A 190 12.01 -7.50 20.46
C ILE A 190 12.75 -8.69 19.86
N ILE A 191 14.08 -8.61 19.86
CA ILE A 191 14.97 -9.60 19.24
C ILE A 191 15.64 -10.42 20.34
N PRO A 192 15.13 -11.63 20.67
CA PRO A 192 15.80 -12.50 21.63
C PRO A 192 17.14 -13.02 21.09
N VAL A 193 18.18 -12.87 21.92
CA VAL A 193 19.53 -13.37 21.67
C VAL A 193 20.00 -14.24 22.83
N LYS A 194 20.48 -15.44 22.50
CA LYS A 194 20.94 -16.45 23.46
C LYS A 194 22.46 -16.55 23.51
N ASP A 195 23.11 -16.41 22.37
CA ASP A 195 24.54 -16.63 22.17
C ASP A 195 25.10 -15.75 21.04
N MET A 196 26.41 -15.81 20.82
CA MET A 196 27.08 -14.99 19.80
C MET A 196 26.53 -15.23 18.40
N ALA A 197 26.19 -16.47 18.04
CA ALA A 197 25.58 -16.78 16.75
C ALA A 197 24.19 -16.13 16.58
N SER A 198 23.36 -16.08 17.63
CA SER A 198 22.08 -15.34 17.56
C SER A 198 22.27 -13.83 17.40
N LEU A 199 23.35 -13.29 17.98
CA LEU A 199 23.71 -11.87 17.86
C LEU A 199 24.29 -11.54 16.48
N GLU A 200 24.98 -12.48 15.85
CA GLU A 200 25.44 -12.34 14.46
C GLU A 200 24.25 -12.40 13.49
N ASN A 201 23.33 -13.35 13.67
CA ASN A 201 22.15 -13.48 12.83
C ASN A 201 21.24 -12.25 12.88
N CYS A 202 21.09 -11.60 14.05
CA CYS A 202 20.21 -10.44 14.13
C CYS A 202 20.60 -9.30 13.19
N ARG A 203 21.86 -9.26 12.69
CA ARG A 203 22.31 -8.28 11.69
C ARG A 203 21.39 -8.24 10.48
N ASN A 204 20.83 -9.37 10.01
CA ASN A 204 20.02 -9.35 8.79
C ASN A 204 18.69 -8.61 9.00
N ILE A 205 18.12 -8.65 10.22
CA ILE A 205 16.97 -7.80 10.59
C ILE A 205 17.35 -6.31 10.53
N PHE A 206 18.52 -5.92 11.04
CA PHE A 206 18.99 -4.52 10.96
C PHE A 206 19.25 -4.07 9.51
N GLU A 207 19.85 -4.93 8.69
CA GLU A 207 20.09 -4.67 7.26
C GLU A 207 18.79 -4.60 6.45
N LEU A 208 17.76 -5.37 6.83
CA LEU A 208 16.43 -5.24 6.26
C LEU A 208 15.85 -3.85 6.56
N PHE A 209 15.98 -3.38 7.80
CA PHE A 209 15.53 -2.04 8.18
C PHE A 209 16.25 -0.96 7.38
N ASP A 210 17.56 -1.07 7.16
CA ASP A 210 18.30 -0.16 6.29
C ASP A 210 17.81 -0.17 4.85
N ARG A 211 17.67 -1.36 4.24
CA ARG A 211 17.20 -1.51 2.85
C ARG A 211 15.81 -0.94 2.65
N ARG A 212 14.94 -1.07 3.66
CA ARG A 212 13.54 -0.62 3.62
C ARG A 212 13.34 0.81 4.13
N GLY A 213 14.41 1.47 4.61
CA GLY A 213 14.33 2.81 5.19
C GLY A 213 13.49 2.90 6.47
N LEU A 214 13.44 1.83 7.26
CA LEU A 214 12.71 1.77 8.52
C LEU A 214 13.56 2.30 9.68
N ASP A 215 12.93 2.97 10.64
CA ASP A 215 13.63 3.46 11.83
C ASP A 215 14.06 2.28 12.72
N LYS A 216 15.37 2.15 12.92
CA LYS A 216 15.97 1.14 13.80
C LYS A 216 15.67 1.37 15.28
N LYS A 217 15.12 2.52 15.69
CA LYS A 217 14.71 2.78 17.08
C LYS A 217 13.64 1.82 17.58
N SER A 218 12.87 1.20 16.69
CA SER A 218 11.89 0.16 17.06
C SER A 218 12.57 -1.17 17.42
N LEU A 219 13.81 -1.42 16.98
CA LEU A 219 14.55 -2.65 17.28
C LEU A 219 15.15 -2.61 18.68
N ALA A 220 14.95 -3.67 19.46
CA ALA A 220 15.58 -3.85 20.76
C ALA A 220 15.96 -5.31 20.99
N LEU A 221 17.22 -5.57 21.33
CA LEU A 221 17.68 -6.91 21.70
C LEU A 221 17.32 -7.22 23.15
N ILE A 222 17.01 -8.48 23.43
CA ILE A 222 16.86 -9.00 24.78
C ILE A 222 17.72 -10.26 24.97
N PRO A 223 18.66 -10.27 25.92
CA PRO A 223 19.38 -11.49 26.28
C PRO A 223 18.41 -12.51 26.88
N CYS A 224 18.34 -13.71 26.30
CA CYS A 224 17.42 -14.77 26.69
C CYS A 224 18.17 -16.08 26.97
N LEU A 225 17.58 -16.93 27.81
CA LEU A 225 18.15 -18.21 28.22
C LEU A 225 19.57 -18.06 28.80
N ILE A 226 19.78 -17.00 29.58
CA ILE A 226 21.06 -16.69 30.22
C ILE A 226 21.31 -17.67 31.36
N ASP A 227 22.42 -18.41 31.28
CA ASP A 227 22.84 -19.28 32.38
C ASP A 227 23.73 -18.49 33.35
N SER A 228 23.13 -18.06 34.48
CA SER A 228 23.81 -17.25 35.50
C SER A 228 24.99 -17.96 36.18
N ARG A 229 25.07 -19.29 36.04
CA ARG A 229 26.17 -20.12 36.58
C ARG A 229 27.43 -20.01 35.74
N ILE A 230 27.32 -19.62 34.48
CA ILE A 230 28.47 -19.42 33.60
C ILE A 230 29.12 -18.08 33.96
N LYS A 231 30.37 -18.15 34.41
CA LYS A 231 31.23 -17.00 34.68
C LYS A 231 32.46 -17.09 33.79
N TYR A 232 32.91 -15.95 33.30
CA TYR A 232 34.14 -15.85 32.52
C TYR A 232 35.20 -15.06 33.29
N GLU A 233 36.46 -15.38 33.05
CA GLU A 233 37.57 -14.56 33.48
C GLU A 233 37.75 -13.36 32.52
N GLY A 234 38.16 -12.21 33.05
CA GLY A 234 38.41 -10.99 32.28
C GLY A 234 37.33 -9.90 32.39
N MET A 235 37.24 -9.04 31.37
CA MET A 235 36.42 -7.82 31.38
C MET A 235 34.92 -8.10 31.48
N PHE A 236 34.44 -9.20 30.91
CA PHE A 236 33.04 -9.60 30.93
C PHE A 236 32.85 -10.77 31.89
N ARG A 237 32.17 -10.55 33.01
CA ARG A 237 32.06 -11.56 34.08
C ARG A 237 30.95 -12.59 33.87
N ASP A 238 30.00 -12.33 32.97
CA ASP A 238 28.89 -13.23 32.67
C ASP A 238 28.36 -13.07 31.24
N GLN A 239 27.56 -14.04 30.82
CA GLN A 239 26.98 -14.13 29.47
C GLN A 239 26.08 -12.95 29.13
N ARG A 240 25.32 -12.42 30.10
CA ARG A 240 24.46 -11.25 29.89
C ARG A 240 25.29 -10.03 29.54
N THR A 241 26.31 -9.74 30.34
CA THR A 241 27.20 -8.58 30.17
C THR A 241 27.97 -8.69 28.86
N LEU A 242 28.41 -9.89 28.49
CA LEU A 242 29.04 -10.17 27.21
C LEU A 242 28.11 -9.80 26.04
N LEU A 243 26.91 -10.41 25.96
CA LEU A 243 25.96 -10.16 24.87
C LEU A 243 25.54 -8.70 24.79
N LYS A 244 25.28 -8.07 25.93
CA LYS A 244 24.91 -6.64 26.00
C LYS A 244 26.03 -5.75 25.46
N SER A 245 27.28 -6.00 25.85
CA SER A 245 28.42 -5.21 25.39
C SER A 245 28.66 -5.36 23.90
N TYR A 246 28.57 -6.58 23.36
CA TYR A 246 28.67 -6.80 21.92
C TYR A 246 27.53 -6.16 21.12
N ALA A 247 26.31 -6.13 21.66
CA ALA A 247 25.19 -5.43 21.04
C ALA A 247 25.44 -3.91 20.99
N ILE A 248 25.87 -3.32 22.11
CA ILE A 248 26.18 -1.88 22.21
C ILE A 248 27.33 -1.50 21.27
N ASN A 249 28.40 -2.32 21.20
CA ASN A 249 29.52 -2.08 20.30
C ASN A 249 29.12 -2.12 18.81
N ARG A 250 28.03 -2.79 18.46
CA ARG A 250 27.44 -2.80 17.12
C ARG A 250 26.40 -1.69 16.90
N GLY A 251 26.20 -0.81 17.89
CA GLY A 251 25.20 0.25 17.85
C GLY A 251 23.76 -0.26 18.00
N TYR A 252 23.57 -1.48 18.50
CA TYR A 252 22.25 -2.03 18.69
C TYR A 252 21.69 -1.66 20.07
N ARG A 253 20.43 -1.23 20.11
CA ARG A 253 19.70 -1.04 21.37
C ARG A 253 19.51 -2.40 22.04
N CYS A 254 19.91 -2.52 23.30
CA CYS A 254 19.73 -3.72 24.10
C CYS A 254 18.96 -3.37 25.36
N LEU A 255 17.90 -4.12 25.67
CA LEU A 255 17.08 -3.91 26.85
C LEU A 255 17.88 -4.21 28.12
N ASP A 256 17.59 -3.49 29.20
CA ASP A 256 18.21 -3.75 30.51
C ASP A 256 17.71 -5.05 31.15
N VAL A 257 16.50 -5.47 30.79
CA VAL A 257 15.93 -6.76 31.17
C VAL A 257 16.53 -7.91 30.34
N HIS A 258 16.61 -9.10 30.95
CA HIS A 258 17.02 -10.35 30.32
C HIS A 258 16.16 -11.48 30.87
N ILE A 259 16.10 -12.61 30.17
CA ILE A 259 15.43 -13.83 30.61
C ILE A 259 16.48 -14.90 30.96
N SER A 260 16.47 -15.36 32.21
CA SER A 260 17.35 -16.42 32.70
C SER A 260 16.93 -17.79 32.16
N LYS A 261 17.91 -18.69 31.98
CA LYS A 261 17.65 -20.10 31.76
C LYS A 261 17.09 -20.72 33.04
N SER A 262 15.99 -21.46 32.93
CA SER A 262 15.36 -22.13 34.07
C SER A 262 14.84 -23.51 33.65
N PRO A 263 15.36 -24.61 34.24
CA PRO A 263 14.84 -25.95 33.98
C PRO A 263 13.34 -26.05 34.27
N LYS A 264 12.85 -25.32 35.28
CA LYS A 264 11.43 -25.25 35.60
C LYS A 264 10.62 -24.66 34.46
N VAL A 265 11.09 -23.57 33.84
CA VAL A 265 10.39 -22.92 32.71
C VAL A 265 10.44 -23.80 31.47
N GLU A 266 11.58 -24.43 31.19
CA GLU A 266 11.72 -25.37 30.06
C GLU A 266 10.74 -26.56 30.18
N SER A 267 10.47 -27.03 31.41
CA SER A 267 9.52 -28.12 31.66
C SER A 267 8.04 -27.76 31.48
N LEU A 268 7.68 -26.47 31.39
CA LEU A 268 6.27 -26.04 31.34
C LEU A 268 5.56 -26.43 30.05
N ASN A 269 6.32 -26.74 28.99
CA ASN A 269 5.79 -27.14 27.69
C ASN A 269 5.65 -28.66 27.56
N THR A 270 6.12 -29.43 28.55
CA THR A 270 6.17 -30.89 28.49
C THR A 270 5.43 -31.47 29.69
N ASN A 271 4.20 -31.92 29.48
CA ASN A 271 3.40 -32.61 30.48
C ASN A 271 2.44 -33.62 29.83
N PRO A 272 1.92 -34.61 30.60
CA PRO A 272 1.03 -35.64 30.07
C PRO A 272 -0.26 -35.11 29.44
N ALA A 273 -0.70 -33.91 29.83
CA ALA A 273 -1.90 -33.28 29.28
C ALA A 273 -1.64 -32.54 27.96
N GLY A 274 -0.39 -32.46 27.50
CA GLY A 274 0.01 -31.71 26.30
C GLY A 274 -0.23 -30.20 26.40
N ARG A 275 -0.42 -29.68 27.62
CA ARG A 275 -0.72 -28.26 27.87
C ARG A 275 0.55 -27.43 27.89
N VAL A 276 0.42 -26.14 27.61
CA VAL A 276 1.48 -25.17 27.84
C VAL A 276 1.11 -24.36 29.08
N TYR A 277 1.97 -24.36 30.09
CA TYR A 277 1.73 -23.62 31.33
C TYR A 277 2.52 -22.31 31.36
N PRO A 278 1.93 -21.20 31.84
CA PRO A 278 2.62 -19.94 31.88
C PRO A 278 3.51 -19.79 33.12
N VAL A 279 4.57 -19.00 32.96
CA VAL A 279 5.53 -18.65 34.01
C VAL A 279 4.82 -17.97 35.18
N LEU A 280 3.82 -17.13 34.89
CA LEU A 280 3.06 -16.33 35.87
C LEU A 280 2.46 -17.20 37.00
N THR A 281 2.00 -18.40 36.68
CA THR A 281 1.35 -19.30 37.67
C THR A 281 2.23 -20.49 38.04
N HIS A 282 3.06 -20.99 37.13
CA HIS A 282 3.77 -22.27 37.32
C HIS A 282 5.29 -22.14 37.56
N ALA A 283 5.85 -20.93 37.52
CA ALA A 283 7.27 -20.66 37.79
C ALA A 283 7.52 -19.40 38.64
N ARG A 284 6.59 -19.07 39.54
CA ARG A 284 6.65 -17.90 40.45
C ARG A 284 7.93 -17.80 41.28
N GLY A 285 8.47 -18.94 41.72
CA GLY A 285 9.71 -18.99 42.53
C GLY A 285 11.00 -18.84 41.74
N THR A 286 10.95 -18.51 40.44
CA THR A 286 12.14 -18.35 39.59
C THR A 286 12.37 -16.88 39.27
N ASP A 287 13.63 -16.49 39.02
CA ASP A 287 13.98 -15.13 38.58
C ASP A 287 13.23 -14.70 37.31
N VAL A 288 12.89 -15.69 36.47
CA VAL A 288 12.16 -15.51 35.20
C VAL A 288 10.83 -14.81 35.42
N HIS A 289 10.14 -15.06 36.54
CA HIS A 289 8.89 -14.39 36.88
C HIS A 289 9.07 -12.87 37.01
N GLY A 290 10.04 -12.44 37.81
CA GLY A 290 10.34 -11.02 37.99
C GLY A 290 10.90 -10.36 36.73
N GLN A 291 11.60 -11.13 35.89
CA GLN A 291 12.09 -10.65 34.59
C GLN A 291 10.95 -10.39 33.59
N PHE A 292 9.95 -11.29 33.51
CA PHE A 292 8.77 -11.06 32.67
C PHE A 292 7.92 -9.89 33.17
N PHE A 293 7.76 -9.73 34.48
CA PHE A 293 7.07 -8.56 35.06
C PHE A 293 7.73 -7.24 34.62
N ARG A 294 9.06 -7.14 34.70
CA ARG A 294 9.81 -5.96 34.24
C ARG A 294 9.69 -5.74 32.73
N LEU A 295 9.74 -6.80 31.93
CA LEU A 295 9.57 -6.69 30.48
C LEU A 295 8.18 -6.19 30.12
N ALA A 296 7.14 -6.74 30.73
CA ALA A 296 5.76 -6.31 30.52
C ALA A 296 5.56 -4.85 30.95
N SER A 297 6.10 -4.45 32.10
CA SER A 297 6.05 -3.04 32.56
C SER A 297 6.70 -2.10 31.56
N LEU A 298 7.87 -2.46 31.03
CA LEU A 298 8.58 -1.68 30.01
C LEU A 298 7.74 -1.53 28.74
N VAL A 299 7.13 -2.60 28.26
CA VAL A 299 6.28 -2.58 27.06
C VAL A 299 5.03 -1.72 27.28
N THR A 300 4.40 -1.81 28.46
CA THR A 300 3.27 -0.94 28.83
C THR A 300 3.67 0.53 28.81
N GLU A 301 4.79 0.90 29.43
CA GLU A 301 5.27 2.28 29.43
C GLU A 301 5.59 2.80 28.02
N GLU A 302 6.16 1.95 27.15
CA GLU A 302 6.44 2.33 25.77
C GLU A 302 5.15 2.54 24.96
N MET A 303 4.15 1.68 25.16
CA MET A 303 2.83 1.83 24.55
C MET A 303 2.17 3.14 25.01
N GLU A 304 2.14 3.42 26.31
CA GLU A 304 1.54 4.64 26.87
C GLU A 304 2.20 5.93 26.35
N LYS A 305 3.51 5.89 26.08
CA LYS A 305 4.25 7.01 25.48
C LYS A 305 4.06 7.14 23.96
N THR A 306 3.45 6.14 23.32
CA THR A 306 3.23 6.11 21.87
C THR A 306 1.86 6.66 21.54
N ALA A 307 1.78 7.96 21.26
CA ALA A 307 0.52 8.61 20.89
C ALA A 307 -0.05 8.11 19.55
N GLU A 308 0.82 7.78 18.60
CA GLU A 308 0.45 7.35 17.25
C GLU A 308 1.11 6.01 16.93
N PRO A 309 0.43 4.87 17.18
CA PRO A 309 0.96 3.58 16.78
C PRO A 309 1.06 3.49 15.26
N ARG A 310 1.91 2.60 14.78
CA ARG A 310 2.22 2.44 13.35
C ARG A 310 1.01 2.10 12.51
N SER A 311 0.08 1.34 13.08
CA SER A 311 -1.22 1.03 12.49
C SER A 311 -2.06 2.30 12.24
N LEU A 312 -2.08 3.24 13.18
CA LEU A 312 -2.75 4.54 13.02
C LEU A 312 -2.05 5.42 11.97
N LEU A 313 -0.72 5.53 12.01
CA LEU A 313 0.04 6.29 11.01
C LEU A 313 -0.22 5.76 9.59
N PHE A 314 -0.31 4.44 9.45
CA PHE A 314 -0.62 3.80 8.18
C PHE A 314 -2.05 4.10 7.74
N ARG A 315 -3.03 4.10 8.66
CA ARG A 315 -4.41 4.50 8.38
C ARG A 315 -4.48 5.95 7.88
N GLN A 316 -3.80 6.88 8.56
CA GLN A 316 -3.73 8.28 8.15
C GLN A 316 -3.15 8.42 6.74
N TRP A 317 -2.05 7.70 6.45
CA TRP A 317 -1.43 7.67 5.13
C TRP A 317 -2.38 7.14 4.05
N LEU A 318 -3.07 6.01 4.30
CA LEU A 318 -4.06 5.45 3.37
C LEU A 318 -5.20 6.44 3.10
N THR A 319 -5.71 7.11 4.14
CA THR A 319 -6.78 8.10 3.99
C THR A 319 -6.30 9.31 3.17
N ALA A 320 -5.09 9.81 3.42
CA ALA A 320 -4.52 10.92 2.66
C ALA A 320 -4.23 10.55 1.20
N GLU A 321 -3.73 9.35 0.95
CA GLU A 321 -3.51 8.82 -0.41
C GLU A 321 -4.85 8.72 -1.16
N ASN A 322 -5.86 8.10 -0.56
CA ASN A 322 -7.19 8.02 -1.15
C ASN A 322 -7.82 9.41 -1.38
N GLY A 323 -7.56 10.37 -0.48
CA GLY A 323 -7.94 11.77 -0.66
C GLY A 323 -7.31 12.38 -1.90
N ARG A 324 -5.98 12.28 -2.04
CA ARG A 324 -5.24 12.76 -3.23
C ARG A 324 -5.74 12.13 -4.53
N LYS A 325 -6.00 10.82 -4.52
CA LYS A 325 -6.55 10.11 -5.70
C LYS A 325 -7.92 10.65 -6.11
N LYS A 326 -8.80 10.90 -5.14
CA LYS A 326 -10.12 11.50 -5.37
C LYS A 326 -10.01 12.92 -5.89
N GLU A 327 -9.18 13.76 -5.28
CA GLU A 327 -8.94 15.13 -5.73
C GLU A 327 -8.42 15.18 -7.17
N ALA A 328 -7.44 14.34 -7.50
CA ALA A 328 -6.92 14.23 -8.87
C ALA A 328 -7.97 13.76 -9.88
N PHE A 329 -8.82 12.80 -9.49
CA PHE A 329 -9.95 12.36 -10.31
C PHE A 329 -10.95 13.50 -10.56
N PHE A 330 -11.38 14.22 -9.52
CA PHE A 330 -12.31 15.33 -9.66
C PHE A 330 -11.72 16.51 -10.45
N ALA A 331 -10.43 16.80 -10.29
CA ALA A 331 -9.74 17.82 -11.09
C ALA A 331 -9.78 17.46 -12.59
N ARG A 332 -9.55 16.19 -12.96
CA ARG A 332 -9.69 15.73 -14.34
C ARG A 332 -11.13 15.82 -14.84
N LEU A 333 -12.07 15.32 -14.05
CA LEU A 333 -13.49 15.30 -14.40
C LEU A 333 -14.06 16.71 -14.64
N THR A 334 -13.68 17.68 -13.79
CA THR A 334 -14.12 19.08 -13.91
C THR A 334 -13.42 19.84 -15.04
N GLY A 335 -12.25 19.39 -15.48
CA GLY A 335 -11.52 19.96 -16.61
C GLY A 335 -12.00 19.47 -17.98
N LEU A 336 -12.95 18.54 -18.04
CA LEU A 336 -13.48 18.02 -19.30
C LEU A 336 -14.39 19.03 -19.98
N LYS A 337 -14.33 19.06 -21.31
CA LYS A 337 -15.40 19.65 -22.11
C LYS A 337 -16.71 18.89 -21.85
N PRO A 338 -17.83 19.58 -21.54
CA PRO A 338 -19.06 18.94 -21.08
C PRO A 338 -19.81 18.18 -22.18
N ASP A 339 -19.60 18.58 -23.43
CA ASP A 339 -20.37 18.13 -24.59
C ASP A 339 -19.50 17.45 -25.64
N CYS A 340 -20.08 16.51 -26.39
CA CYS A 340 -19.45 15.94 -27.57
C CYS A 340 -19.08 17.05 -28.57
N LEU A 341 -17.86 17.03 -29.10
CA LEU A 341 -17.37 18.08 -30.01
C LEU A 341 -18.22 18.22 -31.29
N PHE A 342 -18.86 17.12 -31.74
CA PHE A 342 -19.64 17.06 -32.97
C PHE A 342 -21.13 17.34 -32.76
N CYS A 343 -21.82 16.53 -31.94
CA CYS A 343 -23.28 16.68 -31.75
C CYS A 343 -23.67 17.66 -30.64
N LYS A 344 -22.71 18.18 -29.88
CA LYS A 344 -22.92 19.11 -28.75
C LYS A 344 -23.87 18.59 -27.66
N ARG A 345 -24.09 17.26 -27.59
CA ARG A 345 -24.85 16.62 -26.50
C ARG A 345 -23.94 16.36 -25.30
N PRO A 346 -24.46 16.50 -24.06
CA PRO A 346 -23.73 16.22 -22.84
C PRO A 346 -23.60 14.71 -22.62
N LEU A 347 -22.37 14.18 -22.60
CA LEU A 347 -22.16 12.72 -22.58
C LEU A 347 -22.06 12.10 -21.19
N LEU A 348 -21.68 12.87 -20.17
CA LEU A 348 -21.51 12.36 -18.79
C LEU A 348 -22.78 12.52 -17.93
N LYS A 349 -23.84 13.14 -18.48
CA LYS A 349 -25.13 13.33 -17.80
C LYS A 349 -26.23 12.42 -18.34
N GLU A 350 -26.01 11.78 -19.48
CA GLU A 350 -26.97 10.87 -20.10
C GLU A 350 -26.71 9.43 -19.64
N PRO A 351 -27.74 8.68 -19.17
CA PRO A 351 -27.58 7.29 -18.73
C PRO A 351 -27.22 6.31 -19.86
N THR A 352 -27.34 6.76 -21.11
CA THR A 352 -27.02 5.98 -22.30
C THR A 352 -25.53 6.07 -22.56
N GLY A 353 -24.78 5.01 -22.25
CA GLY A 353 -23.33 4.85 -22.44
C GLY A 353 -22.86 5.08 -23.87
N THR A 354 -22.85 6.35 -24.28
CA THR A 354 -22.63 6.84 -25.63
C THR A 354 -21.23 7.45 -25.78
N ALA A 355 -20.58 7.81 -24.66
CA ALA A 355 -19.17 8.17 -24.61
C ALA A 355 -18.29 6.93 -24.83
N SER A 356 -17.81 6.76 -26.06
CA SER A 356 -16.99 5.60 -26.45
C SER A 356 -15.52 5.95 -26.69
N TYR A 357 -15.19 7.25 -26.73
CA TYR A 357 -13.83 7.72 -26.90
C TYR A 357 -13.52 8.85 -25.93
N TYR A 358 -12.33 8.83 -25.36
CA TYR A 358 -11.74 9.91 -24.60
C TYR A 358 -10.70 10.61 -25.47
N PHE A 359 -10.66 11.94 -25.45
CA PHE A 359 -9.62 12.71 -26.10
C PHE A 359 -8.88 13.59 -25.10
N GLU A 360 -7.59 13.80 -25.35
CA GLU A 360 -6.77 14.78 -24.64
C GLU A 360 -5.67 15.31 -25.57
N THR A 361 -5.39 16.61 -25.49
CA THR A 361 -4.23 17.20 -26.17
C THR A 361 -2.92 16.80 -25.48
N SER A 362 -1.80 16.85 -26.20
CA SER A 362 -0.48 16.48 -25.67
C SER A 362 -0.11 17.28 -24.41
N ASP A 363 -0.46 18.57 -24.40
CA ASP A 363 -0.27 19.51 -23.29
C ASP A 363 -1.37 19.44 -22.19
N GLY A 364 -2.42 18.64 -22.38
CA GLY A 364 -3.57 18.56 -21.47
C GLY A 364 -4.49 19.80 -21.49
N GLY A 365 -4.30 20.74 -22.41
CA GLY A 365 -5.09 21.97 -22.49
C GLY A 365 -6.56 21.77 -22.92
N ALA A 366 -6.88 20.66 -23.59
CA ALA A 366 -8.26 20.28 -23.88
C ALA A 366 -8.45 18.77 -23.72
N SER A 367 -9.54 18.38 -23.07
CA SER A 367 -9.92 16.99 -22.88
C SER A 367 -11.44 16.84 -22.86
N GLY A 368 -11.94 15.63 -23.10
CA GLY A 368 -13.37 15.35 -23.08
C GLY A 368 -13.69 13.98 -23.67
N PHE A 369 -14.99 13.73 -23.86
CA PHE A 369 -15.47 12.50 -24.48
C PHE A 369 -16.09 12.78 -25.85
N LEU A 370 -16.04 11.77 -26.73
CA LEU A 370 -16.74 11.76 -28.01
C LEU A 370 -17.74 10.62 -28.05
N GLU A 371 -18.86 10.92 -28.68
CA GLU A 371 -19.91 9.97 -28.93
C GLU A 371 -19.52 9.00 -30.05
N GLU A 372 -19.90 7.73 -29.91
CA GLU A 372 -19.51 6.65 -30.82
C GLU A 372 -19.86 6.92 -32.27
N GLU A 373 -21.14 7.18 -32.58
CA GLU A 373 -21.62 7.40 -33.94
C GLU A 373 -21.05 8.69 -34.53
N CYS A 374 -20.90 9.73 -33.71
CA CYS A 374 -20.31 11.00 -34.13
C CYS A 374 -18.85 10.85 -34.56
N PHE A 375 -18.03 10.18 -33.75
CA PHE A 375 -16.61 10.03 -34.05
C PHE A 375 -16.38 9.02 -35.18
N PHE A 376 -17.12 7.91 -35.17
CA PHE A 376 -17.04 6.91 -36.24
C PHE A 376 -17.48 7.51 -37.59
N GLY A 377 -18.62 8.22 -37.63
CA GLY A 377 -19.08 8.91 -38.83
C GLY A 377 -18.11 10.01 -39.30
N PHE A 378 -17.40 10.67 -38.38
CA PHE A 378 -16.30 11.58 -38.73
C PHE A 378 -15.13 10.85 -39.40
N LEU A 379 -14.66 9.72 -38.84
CA LEU A 379 -13.58 8.94 -39.45
C LEU A 379 -13.96 8.47 -40.86
N LEU A 380 -15.17 7.95 -41.06
CA LEU A 380 -15.63 7.49 -42.37
C LEU A 380 -15.68 8.61 -43.41
N SER A 381 -16.36 9.72 -43.08
CA SER A 381 -16.59 10.81 -44.03
C SER A 381 -15.36 11.70 -44.26
N SER A 382 -14.62 12.06 -43.21
CA SER A 382 -13.54 13.06 -43.29
C SER A 382 -12.14 12.46 -43.40
N ILE A 383 -11.94 11.20 -43.01
CA ILE A 383 -10.60 10.55 -43.03
C ILE A 383 -10.55 9.44 -44.08
N TYR A 384 -11.54 8.57 -44.14
CA TYR A 384 -11.56 7.44 -45.07
C TYR A 384 -12.22 7.76 -46.42
N ASN A 385 -12.91 8.90 -46.56
CA ASN A 385 -13.67 9.30 -47.76
C ASN A 385 -14.63 8.21 -48.24
N LEU A 386 -15.30 7.54 -47.29
CA LEU A 386 -16.32 6.55 -47.58
C LEU A 386 -17.69 7.23 -47.48
N ASP A 387 -18.47 7.17 -48.57
CA ASP A 387 -19.83 7.69 -48.58
C ASP A 387 -20.74 6.88 -47.63
N ASN A 388 -21.62 7.56 -46.90
CA ASN A 388 -22.56 7.01 -45.90
C ASN A 388 -23.65 6.08 -46.49
N GLY A 389 -23.39 5.38 -47.60
CA GLY A 389 -24.33 4.46 -48.24
C GLY A 389 -24.55 3.14 -47.49
N PHE A 390 -23.86 2.94 -46.37
CA PHE A 390 -24.04 1.77 -45.52
C PHE A 390 -25.30 1.92 -44.67
N THR A 391 -26.14 0.89 -44.68
CA THR A 391 -27.26 0.80 -43.73
C THR A 391 -26.75 0.31 -42.38
N ALA A 392 -27.44 0.65 -41.28
CA ALA A 392 -27.02 0.25 -39.93
C ALA A 392 -26.90 -1.28 -39.74
N ASP A 393 -27.51 -2.08 -40.61
CA ASP A 393 -27.46 -3.55 -40.63
C ASP A 393 -26.34 -4.13 -41.54
N ASP A 394 -25.50 -3.30 -42.16
CA ASP A 394 -24.42 -3.77 -43.02
C ASP A 394 -23.28 -4.41 -42.20
N PRO A 395 -22.92 -5.69 -42.43
CA PRO A 395 -21.83 -6.34 -41.71
C PRO A 395 -20.48 -5.60 -41.84
N THR A 396 -20.25 -4.93 -42.96
CA THR A 396 -19.04 -4.13 -43.22
C THR A 396 -18.98 -2.92 -42.29
N TRP A 397 -20.14 -2.30 -42.01
CA TRP A 397 -20.25 -1.18 -41.08
C TRP A 397 -19.83 -1.60 -39.67
N HIS A 398 -20.33 -2.73 -39.19
CA HIS A 398 -19.97 -3.27 -37.89
C HIS A 398 -18.50 -3.63 -37.78
N ILE A 399 -17.91 -4.27 -38.80
CA ILE A 399 -16.48 -4.61 -38.82
C ILE A 399 -15.60 -3.35 -38.75
N LEU A 400 -15.92 -2.32 -39.54
CA LEU A 400 -15.19 -1.06 -39.51
C LEU A 400 -15.33 -0.36 -38.15
N LYS A 401 -16.54 -0.36 -37.58
CA LYS A 401 -16.82 0.22 -36.28
C LYS A 401 -16.04 -0.50 -35.17
N ASP A 402 -16.04 -1.83 -35.14
CA ASP A 402 -15.29 -2.61 -34.15
C ASP A 402 -13.77 -2.42 -34.33
N SER A 403 -13.28 -2.33 -35.57
CA SER A 403 -11.86 -2.03 -35.82
C SER A 403 -11.42 -0.68 -35.24
N THR A 404 -12.31 0.32 -35.19
CA THR A 404 -11.98 1.61 -34.57
C THR A 404 -11.83 1.55 -33.05
N LYS A 405 -12.45 0.58 -32.38
CA LYS A 405 -12.32 0.36 -30.92
C LYS A 405 -11.01 -0.30 -30.52
N GLU A 406 -10.35 -0.97 -31.45
CA GLU A 406 -9.04 -1.59 -31.26
C GLU A 406 -7.88 -0.63 -31.63
N SER A 407 -8.21 0.62 -31.91
CA SER A 407 -7.27 1.63 -32.39
C SER A 407 -7.33 2.91 -31.58
N SER A 408 -6.21 3.60 -31.50
CA SER A 408 -6.13 4.98 -31.04
C SER A 408 -5.70 5.90 -32.18
N PHE A 409 -6.09 7.17 -32.10
CA PHE A 409 -5.99 8.11 -33.21
C PHE A 409 -5.27 9.38 -32.78
N VAL A 410 -4.45 9.92 -33.66
CA VAL A 410 -3.69 11.14 -33.43
C VAL A 410 -3.96 12.13 -34.56
N PHE A 411 -4.24 13.38 -34.17
CA PHE A 411 -4.37 14.51 -35.09
C PHE A 411 -3.35 15.57 -34.71
N ARG A 412 -2.36 15.79 -35.57
CA ARG A 412 -1.29 16.78 -35.36
C ARG A 412 -1.41 17.90 -36.42
N PRO A 413 -1.57 19.17 -36.03
CA PRO A 413 -1.50 20.28 -36.97
C PRO A 413 -0.08 20.42 -37.52
N MET A 414 0.01 20.72 -38.80
CA MET A 414 1.26 20.93 -39.52
C MET A 414 1.13 22.20 -40.36
N GLU A 415 2.12 23.07 -40.32
CA GLU A 415 2.23 24.18 -41.26
C GLU A 415 3.18 23.79 -42.39
N ASN A 416 2.63 23.70 -43.61
CA ASN A 416 3.41 23.55 -44.82
C ASN A 416 3.29 24.84 -45.63
N GLY A 417 4.30 25.18 -46.45
CA GLY A 417 4.31 26.41 -47.27
C GLY A 417 3.12 26.59 -48.24
N ASN A 418 2.19 25.64 -48.29
CA ASN A 418 0.95 25.63 -49.08
C ASN A 418 -0.34 25.73 -48.23
N GLY A 419 -0.24 26.01 -46.93
CA GLY A 419 -1.38 26.16 -46.00
C GLY A 419 -1.34 25.19 -44.82
N ALA A 420 -2.33 25.32 -43.91
CA ALA A 420 -2.47 24.45 -42.75
C ALA A 420 -2.90 23.03 -43.16
N GLU A 421 -2.23 22.03 -42.61
CA GLU A 421 -2.52 20.61 -42.80
C GLU A 421 -2.68 19.90 -41.44
N VAL A 422 -3.32 18.74 -41.44
CA VAL A 422 -3.39 17.85 -40.28
C VAL A 422 -2.79 16.51 -40.67
N GLU A 423 -1.77 16.10 -39.95
CA GLU A 423 -1.28 14.74 -39.95
C GLU A 423 -2.21 13.88 -39.09
N PHE A 424 -2.85 12.90 -39.72
CA PHE A 424 -3.60 11.85 -39.06
C PHE A 424 -2.74 10.59 -38.97
N SER A 425 -2.67 10.01 -37.77
CA SER A 425 -2.02 8.71 -37.56
C SER A 425 -2.93 7.79 -36.75
N GLN A 426 -2.98 6.52 -37.13
CA GLN A 426 -3.68 5.47 -36.41
C GLN A 426 -2.66 4.54 -35.75
N PHE A 427 -2.90 4.18 -34.51
CA PHE A 427 -2.07 3.29 -33.71
C PHE A 427 -2.92 2.14 -33.16
N ASP A 428 -2.31 0.98 -32.94
CA ASP A 428 -2.92 -0.02 -32.07
C ASP A 428 -2.88 0.44 -30.60
N LEU A 429 -3.57 -0.26 -29.70
CA LEU A 429 -3.58 0.08 -28.26
C LEU A 429 -2.25 -0.19 -27.55
N LYS A 430 -1.25 -0.75 -28.24
CA LYS A 430 0.13 -0.92 -27.75
C LYS A 430 1.05 0.22 -28.20
N GLY A 431 0.55 1.11 -29.05
CA GLY A 431 1.29 2.26 -29.58
C GLY A 431 2.06 1.98 -30.87
N SER A 432 1.80 0.88 -31.59
CA SER A 432 2.42 0.64 -32.91
C SER A 432 1.65 1.38 -34.00
N ARG A 433 2.33 2.22 -34.80
CA ARG A 433 1.70 2.98 -35.89
C ARG A 433 1.23 2.05 -37.01
N GLN A 434 -0.07 2.06 -37.28
CA GLN A 434 -0.73 1.29 -38.33
C GLN A 434 -0.83 2.09 -39.65
N SER A 435 -1.14 3.38 -39.57
CA SER A 435 -1.23 4.24 -40.75
C SER A 435 -0.89 5.69 -40.45
N LYS A 436 -0.53 6.44 -41.51
CA LYS A 436 -0.23 7.88 -41.49
C LYS A 436 -0.72 8.53 -42.79
N LYS A 437 -1.45 9.64 -42.70
CA LYS A 437 -1.99 10.41 -43.84
C LYS A 437 -1.98 11.91 -43.53
N HIS A 438 -1.99 12.75 -44.56
CA HIS A 438 -2.04 14.21 -44.44
C HIS A 438 -3.31 14.75 -45.10
N TYR A 439 -4.00 15.66 -44.42
CA TYR A 439 -5.24 16.28 -44.87
C TYR A 439 -5.11 17.80 -44.86
N LYS A 440 -5.58 18.47 -45.92
CA LYS A 440 -5.63 19.94 -45.93
C LYS A 440 -6.70 20.42 -44.97
N LEU A 441 -6.35 21.36 -44.09
CA LEU A 441 -7.28 21.94 -43.15
C LEU A 441 -8.05 23.08 -43.83
N ARG A 442 -9.35 22.88 -44.05
CA ARG A 442 -10.26 23.87 -44.65
C ARG A 442 -11.39 24.18 -43.68
N GLU A 443 -11.74 25.45 -43.54
CA GLU A 443 -12.86 25.85 -42.66
C GLU A 443 -14.21 25.32 -43.19
N TYR A 444 -14.39 25.30 -44.51
CA TYR A 444 -15.61 24.84 -45.17
C TYR A 444 -15.34 23.75 -46.22
N GLU A 445 -16.27 22.81 -46.32
CA GLU A 445 -16.33 21.75 -47.32
C GLU A 445 -17.62 21.88 -48.15
N GLY A 446 -17.60 21.40 -49.40
CA GLY A 446 -18.74 21.48 -50.34
C GLY A 446 -18.51 22.40 -51.55
N GLY A 447 -19.50 22.42 -52.46
CA GLY A 447 -19.49 23.20 -53.70
C GLY A 447 -20.12 24.59 -53.56
N LEU A 448 -20.29 25.33 -54.66
CA LEU A 448 -20.87 26.69 -54.64
C LEU A 448 -22.28 26.78 -54.02
N LEU A 449 -23.03 25.67 -53.94
CA LEU A 449 -24.43 25.61 -53.51
C LEU A 449 -24.62 25.08 -52.08
N SER A 450 -23.63 24.42 -51.48
CA SER A 450 -23.67 23.96 -50.09
C SER A 450 -22.30 24.15 -49.45
N ARG A 451 -22.25 24.97 -48.39
CA ARG A 451 -21.03 25.30 -47.67
C ARG A 451 -21.19 24.85 -46.22
N GLU A 452 -20.74 23.64 -45.93
CA GLU A 452 -20.79 23.07 -44.59
C GLU A 452 -19.45 23.28 -43.88
N ARG A 453 -19.48 23.48 -42.57
CA ARG A 453 -18.25 23.63 -41.78
C ARG A 453 -17.56 22.27 -41.69
N SER A 454 -16.25 22.23 -41.99
CA SER A 454 -15.49 20.98 -41.91
C SER A 454 -15.49 20.41 -40.49
N LYS A 455 -15.77 19.11 -40.37
CA LYS A 455 -15.70 18.39 -39.09
C LYS A 455 -14.25 18.30 -38.58
N LEU A 456 -13.28 18.15 -39.49
CA LEU A 456 -11.85 18.15 -39.15
C LEU A 456 -11.43 19.52 -38.62
N PHE A 457 -11.85 20.61 -39.27
CA PHE A 457 -11.61 21.96 -38.76
C PHE A 457 -12.23 22.20 -37.39
N THR A 458 -13.47 21.72 -37.18
CA THR A 458 -14.15 21.81 -35.88
C THR A 458 -13.36 21.08 -34.80
N LEU A 459 -12.92 19.84 -35.06
CA LEU A 459 -12.11 19.06 -34.12
C LEU A 459 -10.81 19.80 -33.72
N MET A 460 -10.08 20.33 -34.71
CA MET A 460 -8.82 21.02 -34.46
C MET A 460 -9.01 22.37 -33.75
N SER A 461 -9.97 23.19 -34.19
CA SER A 461 -10.22 24.51 -33.57
C SER A 461 -10.79 24.40 -32.16
N GLU A 462 -11.58 23.38 -31.85
CA GLU A 462 -12.12 23.18 -30.49
C GLU A 462 -11.08 22.68 -29.49
N THR A 463 -10.02 22.02 -29.96
CA THR A 463 -9.03 21.34 -29.08
C THR A 463 -7.68 22.03 -29.06
N LEU A 464 -7.20 22.51 -30.21
CA LEU A 464 -5.86 23.03 -30.41
C LEU A 464 -5.84 24.49 -30.89
N ALA A 465 -6.92 25.26 -30.69
CA ALA A 465 -6.89 26.71 -30.97
C ALA A 465 -5.75 27.42 -30.22
N GLY A 466 -4.97 28.22 -30.96
CA GLY A 466 -3.91 29.09 -30.46
C GLY A 466 -4.34 30.54 -30.38
N PHE A 467 -3.38 31.47 -30.39
CA PHE A 467 -3.66 32.90 -30.42
C PHE A 467 -3.96 33.36 -31.86
N GLY A 468 -5.14 33.96 -32.08
CA GLY A 468 -5.58 34.37 -33.42
C GLY A 468 -6.14 33.19 -34.22
N GLU A 469 -5.81 33.10 -35.51
CA GLU A 469 -6.24 32.00 -36.40
C GLU A 469 -5.26 30.81 -36.43
N SER A 470 -4.24 30.79 -35.56
CA SER A 470 -3.25 29.70 -35.52
C SER A 470 -3.69 28.53 -34.64
N LEU A 471 -3.12 27.35 -34.90
CA LEU A 471 -3.23 26.18 -34.02
C LEU A 471 -1.99 26.07 -33.13
N ARG A 472 -2.17 25.59 -31.90
CA ARG A 472 -1.08 25.27 -30.98
C ARG A 472 -0.27 24.11 -31.52
N ASP A 473 1.05 24.17 -31.33
CA ASP A 473 1.93 23.02 -31.56
C ASP A 473 1.65 21.96 -30.49
N GLY A 474 1.66 20.70 -30.91
CA GLY A 474 1.20 19.56 -30.13
C GLY A 474 0.27 18.65 -30.94
N PHE A 475 -0.40 17.71 -30.29
CA PHE A 475 -1.33 16.81 -30.97
C PHE A 475 -2.54 16.47 -30.13
N LEU A 476 -3.65 16.14 -30.79
CA LEU A 476 -4.84 15.59 -30.15
C LEU A 476 -4.74 14.06 -30.18
N PHE A 477 -4.85 13.43 -29.02
CA PHE A 477 -4.90 11.98 -28.89
C PHE A 477 -6.33 11.54 -28.56
N VAL A 478 -6.86 10.58 -29.31
CA VAL A 478 -8.19 9.99 -29.10
C VAL A 478 -8.02 8.50 -28.82
N HIS A 479 -8.54 8.06 -27.68
CA HIS A 479 -8.41 6.69 -27.18
C HIS A 479 -9.79 6.10 -26.88
N PRO A 480 -10.08 4.85 -27.29
CA PRO A 480 -11.35 4.20 -27.00
C PRO A 480 -11.51 3.93 -25.50
N VAL A 481 -12.74 3.99 -24.99
CA VAL A 481 -13.07 3.72 -23.58
C VAL A 481 -14.24 2.75 -23.49
N ASN A 482 -14.40 2.13 -22.31
CA ASN A 482 -15.59 1.32 -22.04
C ASN A 482 -16.82 2.24 -21.94
N PRO A 483 -17.82 2.11 -22.84
CA PRO A 483 -18.98 3.00 -22.82
C PRO A 483 -19.89 2.81 -21.59
N GLN A 484 -19.77 1.68 -20.89
CA GLN A 484 -20.49 1.43 -19.63
C GLN A 484 -19.89 2.22 -18.46
N GLU A 485 -18.60 2.57 -18.53
CA GLU A 485 -17.89 3.30 -17.49
C GLU A 485 -16.78 4.19 -18.12
N PRO A 486 -17.15 5.20 -18.91
CA PRO A 486 -16.18 6.00 -19.68
C PRO A 486 -15.23 6.77 -18.75
N GLU A 487 -15.73 7.22 -17.60
CA GLU A 487 -14.95 7.93 -16.58
C GLU A 487 -13.84 7.08 -15.94
N ALA A 488 -13.89 5.75 -16.10
CA ALA A 488 -12.84 4.87 -15.58
C ALA A 488 -11.45 5.23 -16.14
N ILE A 489 -11.36 5.83 -17.33
CA ILE A 489 -10.08 6.29 -17.88
C ILE A 489 -9.42 7.39 -17.03
N LEU A 490 -10.19 8.13 -16.23
CA LEU A 490 -9.71 9.22 -15.39
C LEU A 490 -9.20 8.73 -14.02
N LEU A 491 -9.51 7.47 -13.65
CA LEU A 491 -8.96 6.82 -12.46
C LEU A 491 -7.44 6.75 -12.59
N GLU A 492 -6.74 6.96 -11.47
CA GLU A 492 -5.29 7.19 -11.46
C GLU A 492 -4.48 6.15 -12.26
N GLU A 493 -4.77 4.86 -12.11
CA GLU A 493 -4.05 3.79 -12.78
C GLU A 493 -4.30 3.81 -14.30
N ASN A 494 -5.56 3.95 -14.72
CA ASN A 494 -5.94 4.00 -16.12
C ASN A 494 -5.40 5.27 -16.79
N TYR A 495 -5.50 6.41 -16.12
CA TYR A 495 -4.98 7.69 -16.61
C TYR A 495 -3.45 7.68 -16.74
N ARG A 496 -2.75 7.01 -15.83
CA ARG A 496 -1.30 6.81 -15.93
C ARG A 496 -0.93 5.95 -17.13
N ASN A 497 -1.70 4.90 -17.43
CA ASN A 497 -1.50 4.07 -18.61
C ASN A 497 -1.78 4.83 -19.91
N PHE A 498 -2.88 5.60 -19.94
CA PHE A 498 -3.20 6.51 -21.04
C PHE A 498 -2.05 7.50 -21.32
N ASN A 499 -1.50 8.14 -20.28
CA ASN A 499 -0.39 9.08 -20.44
C ASN A 499 0.92 8.41 -20.89
N ARG A 500 1.21 7.19 -20.44
CA ARG A 500 2.37 6.42 -20.93
C ARG A 500 2.23 6.15 -22.43
N LEU A 501 1.05 5.72 -22.86
CA LEU A 501 0.77 5.47 -24.28
C LEU A 501 0.85 6.77 -25.09
N LYS A 502 0.22 7.85 -24.62
CA LYS A 502 0.27 9.19 -25.22
C LYS A 502 1.71 9.67 -25.40
N LYS A 503 2.56 9.53 -24.36
CA LYS A 503 3.98 9.90 -24.42
C LYS A 503 4.76 9.05 -25.42
N HIS A 504 4.58 7.73 -25.39
CA HIS A 504 5.24 6.81 -26.31
C HIS A 504 4.89 7.10 -27.79
N ILE A 505 3.62 7.43 -28.05
CA ILE A 505 3.17 7.86 -29.38
C ILE A 505 3.78 9.21 -29.76
N GLY A 506 3.81 10.19 -28.84
CA GLY A 506 4.45 11.49 -29.02
C GLY A 506 5.91 11.40 -29.48
N GLU A 507 6.69 10.50 -28.86
CA GLU A 507 8.08 10.22 -29.25
C GLU A 507 8.20 9.70 -30.69
N GLN A 508 7.24 8.90 -31.16
CA GLN A 508 7.23 8.36 -32.52
C GLN A 508 6.83 9.38 -33.58
N ILE A 509 5.96 10.34 -33.24
CA ILE A 509 5.49 11.37 -34.17
C ILE A 509 6.35 12.63 -34.17
N GLY A 510 7.40 12.68 -33.35
CA GLY A 510 8.39 13.75 -33.32
C GLY A 510 8.01 14.93 -32.44
N ASP A 511 7.48 14.66 -31.24
CA ASP A 511 7.39 15.66 -30.17
C ASP A 511 8.72 15.65 -29.40
N ARG A 512 9.66 16.51 -29.79
CA ARG A 512 10.97 16.67 -29.11
C ARG A 512 10.88 17.64 -27.93
N GLU A 513 9.81 17.59 -27.13
CA GLU A 513 9.71 18.28 -25.84
C GLU A 513 8.58 17.64 -24.97
N ALA A 514 8.86 16.49 -24.32
CA ALA A 514 7.98 15.87 -23.32
C ALA A 514 8.72 15.06 -22.24
#